data_AF-A0A2S8F5V6-F1
#
_entry.id   AF-A0A2S8F5V6-F1
#
_cell.length_a   1.000
_cell.length_b   1.000
_cell.length_c   1.000
_cell.angle_alpha   90.00
_cell.angle_beta   90.00
_cell.angle_gamma   90.00
#
_symmetry.space_group_name_H-M   'P 1'
#
loop_
_entity.id
_entity.type
_entity.pdbx_description
1 polymer ?
#
loop_
_entity_poly.entity_id
_entity_poly.type
_entity_poly.pdbx_seq_one_letter_code
_entity_poly.pdbx_strand_id
1 'polypeptide(L)'
;MPQSPYKHRGIAQAGLVFVASQVLLIGGIAAAAVSALPRPVPAIPALQNEPRNVTLKYNWPHVITDQQLTATMFKLRPQLRHERPKINHVDHALRCWGQEATFEDPNCLSGAEMVAMLTDQNVYAAHWGSDALPLLLNGEFGPGFRTQEGESSASHVDHTLGTLAEIGIPLDFPIHMKDETASLTVKQLLTAAMLDFRLNQKEYEWTTVVAASYATGPTQWVSQDGELITFDILADRLMRQDWVDGVCYGNHRLYALAMLLQFDDQAQLFREAETRSKILAHLSEATARLVKSQSAEGYWDENWEDATRPAQEMEAGGPTMRRILATGHALEWWAIAPQEVLPPREVVVRGAQWLVVEIDQMEAESVVKNYTFLTHVGRALCLWRGKFPHELTPLKNSQTGANG
;
A
#
# COMPACT_ATOMS: atom_id res chain seq x y z
N MET A 1 9.83 1.60 96.29
CA MET A 1 9.04 2.24 95.22
C MET A 1 8.97 1.27 94.04
N PRO A 2 7.80 0.79 93.61
CA PRO A 2 7.70 -0.12 92.48
C PRO A 2 7.77 0.67 91.17
N GLN A 3 8.64 0.24 90.26
CA GLN A 3 8.76 0.83 88.93
C GLN A 3 7.52 0.48 88.08
N SER A 4 6.91 1.52 87.49
CA SER A 4 5.68 1.42 86.70
C SER A 4 5.91 0.64 85.39
N PRO A 5 5.12 -0.42 85.09
CA PRO A 5 5.27 -1.25 83.90
C PRO A 5 4.75 -0.60 82.60
N TYR A 6 4.35 0.68 82.64
CA TYR A 6 3.66 1.33 81.51
C TYR A 6 4.56 1.86 80.39
N LYS A 7 5.89 1.90 80.55
CA LYS A 7 6.79 2.49 79.54
C LYS A 7 7.09 1.59 78.32
N HIS A 8 6.86 0.28 78.38
CA HIS A 8 7.23 -0.62 77.28
C HIS A 8 6.15 -0.78 76.20
N ARG A 9 4.88 -0.46 76.46
CA ARG A 9 3.79 -0.60 75.47
C ARG A 9 3.83 0.47 74.36
N GLY A 10 4.22 1.70 74.69
CA GLY A 10 4.26 2.80 73.72
C GLY A 10 5.36 2.65 72.66
N ILE A 11 6.53 2.12 73.05
CA ILE A 11 7.65 1.87 72.13
C ILE A 11 7.33 0.72 71.17
N ALA A 12 6.69 -0.34 71.66
CA ALA A 12 6.26 -1.46 70.83
C ALA A 12 5.21 -1.04 69.78
N GLN A 13 4.22 -0.24 70.17
CA GLN A 13 3.22 0.29 69.22
C GLN A 13 3.83 1.25 68.19
N ALA A 14 4.70 2.17 68.63
CA ALA A 14 5.40 3.09 67.72
C ALA A 14 6.30 2.34 66.72
N GLY A 15 7.00 1.31 67.17
CA GLY A 15 7.80 0.44 66.30
C GLY A 15 6.96 -0.32 65.27
N LEU A 16 5.79 -0.82 65.67
CA LEU A 16 4.89 -1.56 64.78
C LEU A 16 4.27 -0.65 63.71
N VAL A 17 3.87 0.57 64.09
CA VAL A 17 3.37 1.59 63.16
C VAL A 17 4.48 2.03 62.20
N PHE A 18 5.70 2.22 62.69
CA PHE A 18 6.85 2.56 61.84
C PHE A 18 7.13 1.47 60.80
N VAL A 19 7.22 0.20 61.21
CA VAL A 19 7.45 -0.91 60.28
C VAL A 19 6.32 -1.04 59.27
N ALA A 20 5.06 -0.93 59.69
CA ALA A 20 3.91 -0.95 58.77
C ALA A 20 3.96 0.18 57.74
N SER A 21 4.35 1.39 58.16
CA SER A 21 4.50 2.54 57.25
C SER A 21 5.62 2.33 56.22
N GLN A 22 6.74 1.71 56.61
CA GLN A 22 7.84 1.40 55.70
C GLN A 22 7.45 0.32 54.68
N VAL A 23 6.72 -0.71 55.10
CA VAL A 23 6.20 -1.75 54.19
C VAL A 23 5.23 -1.17 53.17
N LEU A 24 4.34 -0.27 53.58
CA LEU A 24 3.41 0.41 52.67
C LEU A 24 4.14 1.34 51.69
N LEU A 25 5.14 2.09 52.16
CA LEU A 25 5.94 2.98 51.30
C LEU A 25 6.74 2.18 50.27
N ILE A 26 7.46 1.15 50.71
CA ILE A 26 8.25 0.28 49.83
C ILE A 26 7.32 -0.48 48.86
N GLY A 27 6.17 -0.98 49.34
CA GLY A 27 5.15 -1.61 48.52
C GLY A 27 4.57 -0.66 47.47
N GLY A 28 4.32 0.60 47.83
CA GLY A 28 3.87 1.64 46.91
C GLY A 28 4.91 2.00 45.85
N ILE A 29 6.18 2.12 46.25
CA ILE A 29 7.30 2.37 45.32
C ILE A 29 7.50 1.18 44.38
N ALA A 30 7.46 -0.06 44.89
CA ALA A 30 7.58 -1.26 44.08
C ALA A 30 6.42 -1.42 43.10
N ALA A 31 5.18 -1.16 43.54
CA ALA A 31 4.02 -1.19 42.66
C ALA A 31 4.10 -0.09 41.59
N ALA A 32 4.52 1.13 41.95
CA ALA A 32 4.74 2.22 41.00
C ALA A 32 5.84 1.87 39.98
N ALA A 33 6.97 1.33 40.45
CA ALA A 33 8.08 0.90 39.60
C ALA A 33 7.66 -0.23 38.64
N VAL A 34 6.93 -1.24 39.12
CA VAL A 34 6.40 -2.33 38.29
C VAL A 34 5.36 -1.83 37.30
N SER A 35 4.51 -0.87 37.69
CA SER A 35 3.53 -0.26 36.79
C SER A 35 4.16 0.68 35.75
N ALA A 36 5.35 1.21 36.05
CA ALA A 36 6.15 2.03 35.15
C ALA A 36 7.09 1.20 34.27
N LEU A 37 7.25 -0.11 34.54
CA LEU A 37 7.92 -1.00 33.60
C LEU A 37 7.13 -0.99 32.29
N PRO A 38 7.78 -0.82 31.13
CA PRO A 38 7.13 -0.93 29.85
C PRO A 38 6.42 -2.29 29.78
N ARG A 39 5.11 -2.28 29.52
CA ARG A 39 4.44 -3.54 29.16
C ARG A 39 5.16 -4.10 27.94
N PRO A 40 5.49 -5.41 27.91
CA PRO A 40 6.09 -5.99 26.72
C PRO A 40 5.13 -5.74 25.55
N VAL A 41 5.60 -4.94 24.60
CA VAL A 41 4.87 -4.73 23.35
C VAL A 41 4.89 -6.07 22.61
N PRO A 42 3.74 -6.64 22.21
CA PRO A 42 3.74 -7.81 21.36
C PRO A 42 4.60 -7.53 20.13
N ALA A 43 5.51 -8.44 19.77
CA ALA A 43 6.40 -8.25 18.62
C ALA A 43 5.60 -7.96 17.35
N ILE A 44 4.39 -8.52 17.23
CA ILE A 44 3.42 -8.25 16.16
C ILE A 44 2.02 -8.06 16.78
N PRO A 45 1.26 -7.03 16.36
CA PRO A 45 -0.07 -6.74 16.88
C PRO A 45 -1.11 -7.76 16.40
N ALA A 46 -2.29 -7.73 17.01
CA ALA A 46 -3.44 -8.46 16.48
C ALA A 46 -3.89 -7.86 15.15
N LEU A 47 -3.98 -8.72 14.14
CA LEU A 47 -4.44 -8.40 12.78
C LEU A 47 -5.76 -9.12 12.50
N GLN A 48 -6.65 -8.48 11.74
CA GLN A 48 -7.86 -9.11 11.22
C GLN A 48 -7.55 -9.94 9.97
N ASN A 49 -8.36 -10.98 9.70
CA ASN A 49 -8.11 -11.89 8.58
C ASN A 49 -8.34 -11.24 7.22
N GLU A 50 -9.48 -10.57 7.06
CA GLU A 50 -9.84 -9.88 5.82
C GLU A 50 -9.16 -8.50 5.79
N PRO A 51 -8.52 -8.12 4.67
CA PRO A 51 -8.03 -6.77 4.51
C PRO A 51 -9.20 -5.78 4.38
N ARG A 52 -8.95 -4.52 4.73
CA ARG A 52 -9.90 -3.44 4.46
C ARG A 52 -9.99 -3.15 2.98
N ASN A 53 -11.23 -2.95 2.53
CA ASN A 53 -11.50 -2.56 1.15
C ASN A 53 -11.32 -1.05 0.97
N VAL A 54 -10.77 -0.68 -0.18
CA VAL A 54 -10.83 0.69 -0.69
C VAL A 54 -12.28 1.00 -1.03
N THR A 55 -12.81 2.12 -0.55
CA THR A 55 -14.17 2.56 -0.89
C THR A 55 -14.12 3.49 -2.11
N LEU A 56 -14.98 3.22 -3.10
CA LEU A 56 -15.17 4.07 -4.26
C LEU A 56 -15.89 5.37 -3.84
N LYS A 57 -15.19 6.51 -3.89
CA LYS A 57 -15.71 7.79 -3.39
C LYS A 57 -16.44 8.62 -4.45
N TYR A 58 -16.14 8.41 -5.72
CA TYR A 58 -16.53 9.32 -6.79
C TYR A 58 -17.14 8.59 -7.98
N ASN A 59 -17.93 9.31 -8.75
CA ASN A 59 -18.43 8.87 -10.03
C ASN A 59 -18.64 10.10 -10.94
N TRP A 60 -17.57 10.53 -11.62
CA TRP A 60 -17.55 11.74 -12.42
C TRP A 60 -17.49 11.41 -13.92
N PRO A 61 -18.63 11.29 -14.61
CA PRO A 61 -18.67 10.92 -16.04
C PRO A 61 -18.01 11.95 -16.98
N HIS A 62 -17.70 13.16 -16.49
CA HIS A 62 -16.94 14.16 -17.23
C HIS A 62 -15.42 13.92 -17.19
N VAL A 63 -14.93 13.14 -16.23
CA VAL A 63 -13.53 12.72 -16.17
C VAL A 63 -13.26 11.69 -17.26
N ILE A 64 -14.14 10.70 -17.37
CA ILE A 64 -14.12 9.70 -18.43
C ILE A 64 -15.52 9.15 -18.69
N THR A 65 -15.90 9.06 -19.96
CA THR A 65 -17.17 8.42 -20.36
C THR A 65 -17.07 6.90 -20.29
N ASP A 66 -18.20 6.18 -20.20
CA ASP A 66 -18.16 4.70 -20.22
C ASP A 66 -17.54 4.16 -21.52
N GLN A 67 -17.79 4.81 -22.66
CA GLN A 67 -17.20 4.41 -23.94
C GLN A 67 -15.68 4.58 -23.95
N GLN A 68 -15.18 5.73 -23.50
CA GLN A 68 -13.73 5.97 -23.37
C GLN A 68 -13.12 4.95 -22.39
N LEU A 69 -13.77 4.73 -21.25
CA LEU A 69 -13.28 3.79 -20.24
C LEU A 69 -13.18 2.37 -20.80
N THR A 70 -14.23 1.87 -21.46
CA THR A 70 -14.20 0.54 -22.08
C THR A 70 -13.11 0.44 -23.15
N ALA A 71 -12.93 1.45 -24.00
CA ALA A 71 -11.90 1.44 -25.04
C ALA A 71 -10.48 1.44 -24.44
N THR A 72 -10.23 2.32 -23.47
CA THR A 72 -8.96 2.37 -22.73
C THR A 72 -8.67 1.05 -22.04
N MET A 73 -9.62 0.53 -21.25
CA MET A 73 -9.42 -0.72 -20.50
C MET A 73 -9.30 -1.94 -21.40
N PHE A 74 -9.99 -1.96 -22.54
CA PHE A 74 -9.79 -3.01 -23.55
C PHE A 74 -8.35 -3.03 -24.05
N LYS A 75 -7.76 -1.87 -24.32
CA LYS A 75 -6.36 -1.76 -24.76
C LYS A 75 -5.36 -2.18 -23.67
N LEU A 76 -5.70 -1.94 -22.41
CA LEU A 76 -4.86 -2.24 -21.24
C LEU A 76 -5.09 -3.64 -20.63
N ARG A 77 -5.79 -4.55 -21.33
CA ARG A 77 -5.99 -5.92 -20.85
C ARG A 77 -4.66 -6.69 -20.74
N PRO A 78 -4.51 -7.62 -19.78
CA PRO A 78 -3.24 -8.24 -19.43
C PRO A 78 -2.87 -9.38 -20.39
N GLN A 79 -2.46 -9.05 -21.62
CA GLN A 79 -1.98 -10.01 -22.63
C GLN A 79 -0.62 -10.62 -22.25
N LEU A 80 -0.60 -11.36 -21.14
CA LEU A 80 0.58 -11.89 -20.46
C LEU A 80 0.66 -13.42 -20.52
N ARG A 81 -0.23 -14.09 -21.27
CA ARG A 81 -0.17 -15.54 -21.49
C ARG A 81 0.88 -15.87 -22.56
N HIS A 82 2.13 -15.75 -22.18
CA HIS A 82 3.29 -16.12 -22.98
C HIS A 82 4.38 -16.72 -22.09
N GLU A 83 5.48 -17.19 -22.68
CA GLU A 83 6.62 -17.69 -21.91
C GLU A 83 7.23 -16.55 -21.08
N ARG A 84 7.58 -16.85 -19.81
CA ARG A 84 8.28 -15.93 -18.91
C ARG A 84 7.64 -14.52 -18.83
N PRO A 85 6.35 -14.40 -18.47
CA PRO A 85 5.75 -13.09 -18.28
C PRO A 85 6.44 -12.36 -17.14
N LYS A 86 6.76 -11.07 -17.37
CA LYS A 86 7.45 -10.26 -16.36
C LYS A 86 6.61 -10.19 -15.09
N ILE A 87 7.19 -10.55 -13.95
CA ILE A 87 6.46 -10.62 -12.68
C ILE A 87 5.95 -9.26 -12.26
N ASN A 88 6.69 -8.19 -12.53
CA ASN A 88 6.19 -6.83 -12.30
C ASN A 88 4.93 -6.51 -13.12
N HIS A 89 4.79 -7.01 -14.35
CA HIS A 89 3.57 -6.82 -15.16
C HIS A 89 2.40 -7.61 -14.59
N VAL A 90 2.65 -8.85 -14.14
CA VAL A 90 1.63 -9.71 -13.52
C VAL A 90 1.13 -9.10 -12.22
N ASP A 91 2.03 -8.61 -11.38
CA ASP A 91 1.72 -7.94 -10.10
C ASP A 91 0.88 -6.67 -10.32
N HIS A 92 1.30 -5.80 -11.24
CA HIS A 92 0.55 -4.58 -11.57
C HIS A 92 -0.79 -4.87 -12.26
N ALA A 93 -0.84 -5.88 -13.14
CA ALA A 93 -2.08 -6.36 -13.73
C ALA A 93 -3.06 -6.82 -12.65
N LEU A 94 -2.59 -7.64 -11.70
CA LEU A 94 -3.44 -8.15 -10.64
C LEU A 94 -3.95 -7.02 -9.73
N ARG A 95 -3.09 -6.07 -9.35
CA ARG A 95 -3.49 -4.90 -8.55
C ARG A 95 -4.55 -4.03 -9.24
N CYS A 96 -4.45 -3.89 -10.56
CA CYS A 96 -5.43 -3.15 -11.35
C CYS A 96 -6.73 -3.94 -11.51
N TRP A 97 -6.64 -5.14 -12.09
CA TRP A 97 -7.79 -5.93 -12.52
C TRP A 97 -8.49 -6.63 -11.36
N GLY A 98 -7.77 -7.06 -10.34
CA GLY A 98 -8.29 -7.85 -9.22
C GLY A 98 -8.39 -9.34 -9.54
N GLN A 99 -8.58 -10.14 -8.50
CA GLN A 99 -8.64 -11.61 -8.59
C GLN A 99 -9.84 -12.15 -9.37
N GLU A 100 -10.93 -11.37 -9.47
CA GLU A 100 -12.18 -11.76 -10.12
C GLU A 100 -12.18 -11.51 -11.63
N ALA A 101 -11.15 -10.84 -12.17
CA ALA A 101 -11.13 -10.43 -13.57
C ALA A 101 -11.06 -11.65 -14.52
N THR A 102 -11.90 -11.62 -15.55
CA THR A 102 -11.92 -12.64 -16.61
C THR A 102 -11.77 -12.00 -17.99
N PHE A 103 -11.24 -12.73 -18.97
CA PHE A 103 -11.03 -12.17 -20.31
C PHE A 103 -11.39 -13.21 -21.38
N GLU A 104 -12.06 -12.77 -22.44
CA GLU A 104 -12.34 -13.61 -23.62
C GLU A 104 -11.11 -13.80 -24.51
N ASP A 105 -10.16 -12.85 -24.46
CA ASP A 105 -8.91 -12.92 -25.22
C ASP A 105 -8.00 -14.02 -24.64
N PRO A 106 -7.69 -15.07 -25.41
CA PRO A 106 -6.91 -16.21 -24.91
C PRO A 106 -5.47 -15.82 -24.53
N ASN A 107 -4.95 -14.68 -25.01
CA ASN A 107 -3.63 -14.20 -24.61
C ASN A 107 -3.63 -13.54 -23.23
N CYS A 108 -4.81 -13.28 -22.65
CA CYS A 108 -4.91 -12.66 -21.34
C CYS A 108 -4.82 -13.68 -20.20
N LEU A 109 -4.12 -13.29 -19.13
CA LEU A 109 -4.22 -13.99 -17.84
C LEU A 109 -5.45 -13.49 -17.09
N SER A 110 -6.23 -14.41 -16.54
CA SER A 110 -7.31 -14.10 -15.59
C SER A 110 -6.75 -13.68 -14.23
N GLY A 111 -7.57 -13.03 -13.41
CA GLY A 111 -7.22 -12.67 -12.03
C GLY A 111 -6.75 -13.87 -11.22
N ALA A 112 -7.47 -15.00 -11.31
CA ALA A 112 -7.11 -16.24 -10.63
C ALA A 112 -5.75 -16.81 -11.08
N GLU A 113 -5.43 -16.75 -12.37
CA GLU A 113 -4.13 -17.19 -12.88
C GLU A 113 -2.99 -16.28 -12.41
N MET A 114 -3.23 -14.96 -12.34
CA MET A 114 -2.26 -14.01 -11.82
C MET A 114 -2.03 -14.21 -10.31
N VAL A 115 -3.08 -14.45 -9.52
CA VAL A 115 -2.94 -14.83 -8.09
C VAL A 115 -2.07 -16.08 -7.98
N ALA A 116 -2.44 -17.16 -8.70
CA ALA A 116 -1.70 -18.42 -8.65
C ALA A 116 -0.23 -18.25 -9.04
N MET A 117 0.08 -17.44 -10.05
CA MET A 117 1.47 -17.18 -10.45
C MET A 117 2.30 -16.50 -9.35
N LEU A 118 1.69 -15.68 -8.51
CA LEU A 118 2.38 -14.97 -7.43
C LEU A 118 2.40 -15.78 -6.12
N THR A 119 1.41 -16.65 -5.89
CA THR A 119 1.25 -17.37 -4.61
C THR A 119 1.59 -18.86 -4.67
N ASP A 120 1.77 -19.43 -5.85
CA ASP A 120 2.14 -20.83 -6.05
C ASP A 120 3.46 -20.95 -6.83
N GLN A 121 4.49 -21.43 -6.13
CA GLN A 121 5.84 -21.56 -6.69
C GLN A 121 5.95 -22.66 -7.75
N ASN A 122 5.01 -23.62 -7.81
CA ASN A 122 4.93 -24.58 -8.91
C ASN A 122 4.37 -23.91 -10.17
N VAL A 123 3.35 -23.07 -10.04
CA VAL A 123 2.79 -22.28 -11.17
C VAL A 123 3.82 -21.27 -11.68
N TYR A 124 4.53 -20.58 -10.78
CA TYR A 124 5.65 -19.72 -11.15
C TYR A 124 6.74 -20.50 -11.92
N ALA A 125 7.19 -21.64 -11.38
CA ALA A 125 8.24 -22.46 -11.99
C ALA A 125 7.82 -23.04 -13.36
N ALA A 126 6.52 -23.29 -13.58
CA ALA A 126 6.02 -23.74 -14.88
C ALA A 126 6.21 -22.69 -15.99
N HIS A 127 6.21 -21.39 -15.65
CA HIS A 127 6.43 -20.30 -16.61
C HIS A 127 7.90 -19.90 -16.74
N TRP A 128 8.64 -19.91 -15.63
CA TRP A 128 10.00 -19.40 -15.57
C TRP A 128 11.08 -20.47 -15.74
N GLY A 129 10.72 -21.74 -15.58
CA GLY A 129 11.64 -22.88 -15.62
C GLY A 129 12.34 -23.11 -14.27
N SER A 130 12.99 -24.26 -14.14
CA SER A 130 13.74 -24.63 -12.93
C SER A 130 15.08 -23.90 -12.78
N ASP A 131 15.52 -23.21 -13.84
CA ASP A 131 16.73 -22.38 -13.89
C ASP A 131 16.51 -20.99 -13.27
N ALA A 132 15.26 -20.52 -13.21
CA ALA A 132 14.92 -19.30 -12.50
C ALA A 132 14.97 -19.52 -10.99
N LEU A 133 15.47 -18.50 -10.27
CA LEU A 133 15.36 -18.47 -8.82
C LEU A 133 13.87 -18.40 -8.43
N PRO A 134 13.45 -19.05 -7.33
CA PRO A 134 12.08 -18.96 -6.81
C PRO A 134 11.67 -17.51 -6.62
N LEU A 135 10.38 -17.20 -6.78
CA LEU A 135 9.88 -15.85 -6.51
C LEU A 135 9.81 -15.58 -5.00
N LEU A 136 9.52 -16.60 -4.20
CA LEU A 136 9.51 -16.56 -2.75
C LEU A 136 10.77 -17.22 -2.16
N LEU A 137 11.42 -16.53 -1.22
CA LEU A 137 12.55 -17.05 -0.46
C LEU A 137 12.28 -17.00 1.04
N ASN A 138 12.92 -17.90 1.79
CA ASN A 138 12.99 -17.79 3.25
C ASN A 138 14.20 -16.92 3.63
N GLY A 139 13.93 -15.78 4.24
CA GLY A 139 14.93 -14.89 4.84
C GLY A 139 15.07 -15.11 6.36
N GLU A 140 15.88 -14.26 6.99
CA GLU A 140 16.15 -14.30 8.43
C GLU A 140 14.88 -14.12 9.27
N PHE A 141 13.98 -13.22 8.84
CA PHE A 141 12.74 -12.87 9.55
C PHE A 141 11.53 -13.69 9.08
N GLY A 142 11.74 -14.60 8.14
CA GLY A 142 10.70 -15.41 7.53
C GLY A 142 10.64 -15.24 6.01
N PRO A 143 9.55 -15.71 5.38
CA PRO A 143 9.42 -15.71 3.94
C PRO A 143 9.15 -14.32 3.37
N GLY A 144 9.62 -14.06 2.16
CA GLY A 144 9.40 -12.81 1.45
C GLY A 144 9.55 -12.97 -0.06
N PHE A 145 9.01 -12.00 -0.81
CA PHE A 145 9.15 -11.93 -2.26
C PHE A 145 10.52 -11.39 -2.64
N ARG A 146 11.16 -12.00 -3.63
CA ARG A 146 12.33 -11.41 -4.29
C ARG A 146 11.93 -10.19 -5.08
N THR A 147 12.78 -9.16 -5.02
CA THR A 147 12.52 -7.86 -5.65
C THR A 147 13.76 -7.32 -6.34
N GLN A 148 13.58 -6.60 -7.46
CA GLN A 148 14.65 -5.87 -8.17
C GLN A 148 15.78 -6.75 -8.71
N GLU A 149 15.48 -8.02 -9.00
CA GLU A 149 16.41 -9.03 -9.51
C GLU A 149 16.03 -9.50 -10.92
N GLY A 150 15.61 -8.55 -11.77
CA GLY A 150 15.22 -8.79 -13.15
C GLY A 150 13.74 -9.14 -13.32
N GLU A 151 13.40 -9.62 -14.51
CA GLU A 151 12.02 -9.83 -14.97
C GLU A 151 11.25 -10.91 -14.20
N SER A 152 11.96 -11.80 -13.51
CA SER A 152 11.40 -12.90 -12.72
C SER A 152 11.13 -12.53 -11.25
N SER A 153 11.22 -11.25 -10.90
CA SER A 153 11.06 -10.76 -9.52
C SER A 153 10.10 -9.58 -9.46
N ALA A 154 9.59 -9.29 -8.26
CA ALA A 154 8.79 -8.10 -8.02
C ALA A 154 9.64 -6.82 -8.22
N SER A 155 8.99 -5.70 -8.51
CA SER A 155 9.70 -4.43 -8.79
C SER A 155 10.05 -3.64 -7.53
N HIS A 156 9.28 -3.84 -6.46
CA HIS A 156 9.27 -3.01 -5.27
C HIS A 156 9.18 -3.87 -4.01
N VAL A 157 9.82 -3.42 -2.93
CA VAL A 157 9.72 -4.09 -1.63
C VAL A 157 8.26 -4.07 -1.17
N ASP A 158 7.76 -5.22 -0.73
CA ASP A 158 6.39 -5.45 -0.25
C ASP A 158 5.25 -5.10 -1.21
N HIS A 159 5.51 -4.68 -2.45
CA HIS A 159 4.44 -4.33 -3.40
C HIS A 159 3.55 -5.51 -3.75
N THR A 160 4.11 -6.70 -3.97
CA THR A 160 3.29 -7.90 -4.23
C THR A 160 2.40 -8.24 -3.03
N LEU A 161 2.90 -8.07 -1.80
CA LEU A 161 2.08 -8.24 -0.60
C LEU A 161 1.00 -7.14 -0.49
N GLY A 162 1.34 -5.90 -0.89
CA GLY A 162 0.44 -4.77 -1.12
C GLY A 162 -0.70 -5.14 -2.07
N THR A 163 -0.36 -5.67 -3.23
CA THR A 163 -1.32 -6.14 -4.23
C THR A 163 -2.28 -7.17 -3.65
N LEU A 164 -1.77 -8.21 -2.98
CA LEU A 164 -2.61 -9.24 -2.36
C LEU A 164 -3.59 -8.62 -1.35
N ALA A 165 -3.13 -7.70 -0.52
CA ALA A 165 -4.00 -6.98 0.43
C ALA A 165 -5.05 -6.11 -0.28
N GLU A 166 -4.66 -5.33 -1.29
CA GLU A 166 -5.55 -4.42 -2.01
C GLU A 166 -6.64 -5.13 -2.82
N ILE A 167 -6.38 -6.35 -3.31
CA ILE A 167 -7.38 -7.16 -4.05
C ILE A 167 -8.25 -8.04 -3.14
N GLY A 168 -8.08 -7.95 -1.82
CA GLY A 168 -8.94 -8.67 -0.87
C GLY A 168 -8.48 -10.08 -0.49
N ILE A 169 -7.20 -10.43 -0.63
CA ILE A 169 -6.71 -11.75 -0.21
C ILE A 169 -6.65 -11.81 1.32
N PRO A 170 -7.23 -12.82 1.99
CA PRO A 170 -7.18 -12.92 3.45
C PRO A 170 -5.82 -13.39 3.98
N LEU A 171 -5.55 -13.13 5.26
CA LEU A 171 -4.30 -13.54 5.93
C LEU A 171 -4.11 -15.06 5.99
N ASP A 172 -5.18 -15.84 6.09
CA ASP A 172 -5.11 -17.30 6.09
C ASP A 172 -5.02 -17.92 4.69
N PHE A 173 -4.99 -17.10 3.63
CA PHE A 173 -4.82 -17.57 2.26
C PHE A 173 -3.50 -18.36 2.11
N PRO A 174 -3.54 -19.57 1.54
CA PRO A 174 -2.37 -20.43 1.42
C PRO A 174 -1.39 -19.93 0.36
N ILE A 175 -0.11 -20.04 0.67
CA ILE A 175 1.00 -19.81 -0.24
C ILE A 175 1.71 -21.16 -0.45
N HIS A 176 1.80 -21.59 -1.69
CA HIS A 176 2.34 -22.90 -2.03
C HIS A 176 3.83 -22.76 -2.38
N MET A 177 4.69 -23.26 -1.49
CA MET A 177 6.12 -23.43 -1.77
C MET A 177 6.34 -24.67 -2.65
N LYS A 178 7.41 -24.67 -3.45
CA LYS A 178 7.73 -25.75 -4.41
C LYS A 178 7.77 -27.14 -3.76
N ASP A 179 8.18 -27.21 -2.51
CA ASP A 179 8.46 -28.47 -1.83
C ASP A 179 7.28 -28.97 -0.97
N GLU A 180 6.10 -28.31 -1.03
CA GLU A 180 4.81 -28.65 -0.38
C GLU A 180 4.83 -29.03 1.12
N THR A 181 5.98 -28.96 1.78
CA THR A 181 6.22 -29.50 3.12
C THR A 181 5.86 -28.53 4.25
N ALA A 182 5.65 -27.25 3.93
CA ALA A 182 5.23 -26.23 4.87
C ALA A 182 4.01 -25.47 4.33
N SER A 183 2.93 -25.42 5.12
CA SER A 183 1.81 -24.52 4.87
C SER A 183 2.26 -23.10 5.18
N LEU A 184 2.54 -22.32 4.13
CA LEU A 184 2.77 -20.89 4.24
C LEU A 184 1.44 -20.14 4.02
N THR A 185 1.28 -18.97 4.64
CA THR A 185 0.09 -18.12 4.52
C THR A 185 0.49 -16.66 4.32
N VAL A 186 -0.42 -15.85 3.81
CA VAL A 186 -0.23 -14.38 3.73
C VAL A 186 0.09 -13.76 5.10
N LYS A 187 -0.47 -14.31 6.18
CA LYS A 187 -0.16 -13.91 7.57
C LYS A 187 1.33 -14.01 7.88
N GLN A 188 1.97 -15.09 7.46
CA GLN A 188 3.39 -15.32 7.70
C GLN A 188 4.26 -14.39 6.86
N LEU A 189 3.87 -14.09 5.61
CA LEU A 189 4.53 -13.08 4.78
C LEU A 189 4.45 -11.68 5.44
N LEU A 190 3.26 -11.26 5.87
CA LEU A 190 3.10 -9.97 6.55
C LEU A 190 3.84 -9.92 7.88
N THR A 191 3.80 -11.01 8.66
CA THR A 191 4.56 -11.10 9.92
C THR A 191 6.06 -10.92 9.65
N ALA A 192 6.61 -11.59 8.64
CA ALA A 192 8.01 -11.46 8.27
C ALA A 192 8.35 -10.03 7.81
N ALA A 193 7.52 -9.43 6.96
CA ALA A 193 7.70 -8.05 6.49
C ALA A 193 7.68 -7.04 7.65
N MET A 194 6.78 -7.22 8.63
CA MET A 194 6.73 -6.34 9.82
C MET A 194 7.93 -6.51 10.75
N LEU A 195 8.48 -7.73 10.86
CA LEU A 195 9.67 -8.02 11.68
C LEU A 195 10.96 -7.52 11.03
N ASP A 196 11.08 -7.61 9.70
CA ASP A 196 12.22 -7.09 8.94
C ASP A 196 12.12 -5.58 8.68
N PHE A 197 10.96 -4.97 8.96
CA PHE A 197 10.71 -3.57 8.67
C PHE A 197 11.72 -2.63 9.33
N ARG A 198 12.17 -1.63 8.56
CA ARG A 198 12.94 -0.48 9.06
C ARG A 198 12.29 0.82 8.61
N LEU A 199 12.18 1.79 9.51
CA LEU A 199 11.54 3.09 9.23
C LEU A 199 12.20 3.86 8.06
N ASN A 200 13.48 3.58 7.81
CA ASN A 200 14.27 4.18 6.75
C ASN A 200 14.56 3.23 5.57
N GLN A 201 13.88 2.09 5.46
CA GLN A 201 14.02 1.22 4.28
C GLN A 201 13.51 1.93 3.02
N LYS A 202 13.93 1.47 1.85
CA LYS A 202 13.34 1.91 0.59
C LYS A 202 11.91 1.37 0.49
N GLU A 203 10.97 2.21 0.05
CA GLU A 203 9.57 1.84 -0.22
C GLU A 203 8.76 1.35 1.00
N TYR A 204 9.00 1.94 2.18
CA TYR A 204 8.24 1.65 3.40
C TYR A 204 6.73 1.96 3.29
N GLU A 205 6.30 2.72 2.28
CA GLU A 205 4.91 2.97 1.98
C GLU A 205 4.10 1.68 1.69
N TRP A 206 4.69 0.66 1.06
CA TRP A 206 3.99 -0.58 0.77
C TRP A 206 3.74 -1.41 2.04
N THR A 207 4.76 -1.57 2.88
CA THR A 207 4.59 -2.21 4.20
C THR A 207 3.54 -1.46 5.03
N THR A 208 3.54 -0.12 4.95
CA THR A 208 2.55 0.72 5.64
C THR A 208 1.13 0.43 5.19
N VAL A 209 0.88 0.39 3.87
CA VAL A 209 -0.45 0.10 3.30
C VAL A 209 -0.90 -1.31 3.68
N VAL A 210 -0.03 -2.32 3.56
CA VAL A 210 -0.36 -3.70 3.93
C VAL A 210 -0.70 -3.78 5.42
N ALA A 211 0.15 -3.27 6.31
CA ALA A 211 -0.10 -3.33 7.74
C ALA A 211 -1.42 -2.63 8.12
N ALA A 212 -1.72 -1.48 7.48
CA ALA A 212 -2.96 -0.74 7.71
C ALA A 212 -4.21 -1.50 7.23
N SER A 213 -4.11 -2.23 6.11
CA SER A 213 -5.22 -3.02 5.58
C SER A 213 -5.71 -4.10 6.55
N TYR A 214 -4.81 -4.72 7.33
CA TYR A 214 -5.15 -5.77 8.29
C TYR A 214 -5.14 -5.32 9.76
N ALA A 215 -4.88 -4.05 10.05
CA ALA A 215 -4.88 -3.56 11.43
C ALA A 215 -6.25 -3.75 12.11
N THR A 216 -6.30 -3.82 13.44
CA THR A 216 -7.58 -3.89 14.19
C THR A 216 -7.91 -2.58 14.90
N GLY A 217 -7.13 -1.53 14.64
CA GLY A 217 -7.22 -0.23 15.28
C GLY A 217 -5.82 0.42 15.36
N PRO A 218 -5.49 1.16 16.43
CA PRO A 218 -4.20 1.83 16.58
C PRO A 218 -3.10 0.86 17.02
N THR A 219 -2.82 -0.11 16.15
CA THR A 219 -1.82 -1.15 16.38
C THR A 219 -0.42 -0.57 16.44
N GLN A 220 0.47 -1.32 17.09
CA GLN A 220 1.90 -1.00 17.17
C GLN A 220 2.71 -2.28 17.11
N TRP A 221 3.94 -2.18 16.60
CA TRP A 221 4.91 -3.26 16.64
C TRP A 221 6.31 -2.71 16.86
N VAL A 222 7.27 -3.59 17.09
CA VAL A 222 8.69 -3.21 17.20
C VAL A 222 9.38 -3.58 15.90
N SER A 223 10.03 -2.61 15.27
CA SER A 223 10.80 -2.80 14.03
C SER A 223 12.05 -3.65 14.28
N GLN A 224 12.72 -4.04 13.19
CA GLN A 224 14.00 -4.75 13.25
C GLN A 224 15.06 -3.99 14.07
N ASP A 225 15.04 -2.65 13.98
CA ASP A 225 15.98 -1.76 14.66
C ASP A 225 15.57 -1.46 16.13
N GLY A 226 14.51 -2.09 16.63
CA GLY A 226 14.03 -1.91 18.00
C GLY A 226 13.16 -0.66 18.21
N GLU A 227 12.76 0.01 17.13
CA GLU A 227 11.89 1.19 17.20
C GLU A 227 10.43 0.79 17.32
N LEU A 228 9.67 1.51 18.16
CA LEU A 228 8.23 1.34 18.21
C LEU A 228 7.59 1.98 16.96
N ILE A 229 6.87 1.18 16.18
CA ILE A 229 6.17 1.63 14.98
C ILE A 229 4.68 1.76 15.27
N THR A 230 4.09 2.87 14.80
CA THR A 230 2.66 3.19 14.83
C THR A 230 2.26 3.84 13.51
N PHE A 231 0.97 3.87 13.17
CA PHE A 231 0.51 4.57 11.96
C PHE A 231 0.73 6.08 12.02
N ASP A 232 0.77 6.68 13.22
CA ASP A 232 1.15 8.08 13.42
C ASP A 232 2.62 8.32 13.00
N ILE A 233 3.55 7.45 13.41
CA ILE A 233 4.97 7.52 13.04
C ILE A 233 5.16 7.27 11.54
N LEU A 234 4.44 6.31 10.96
CA LEU A 234 4.52 6.03 9.53
C LEU A 234 3.99 7.19 8.70
N ALA A 235 2.85 7.79 9.10
CA ALA A 235 2.31 8.97 8.44
C ALA A 235 3.29 10.15 8.47
N ASP A 236 3.85 10.44 9.65
CA ASP A 236 4.86 11.49 9.80
C ASP A 236 6.10 11.22 8.94
N ARG A 237 6.57 9.97 8.90
CA ARG A 237 7.69 9.57 8.03
C ARG A 237 7.38 9.78 6.55
N LEU A 238 6.21 9.38 6.07
CA LEU A 238 5.76 9.56 4.68
C LEU A 238 5.76 11.04 4.27
N MET A 239 5.34 11.93 5.18
CA MET A 239 5.23 13.38 4.93
C MET A 239 6.58 14.14 4.97
N ARG A 240 7.62 13.58 5.58
CA ARG A 240 8.91 14.26 5.81
C ARG A 240 9.86 14.29 4.61
N GLN A 241 9.67 13.40 3.65
CA GLN A 241 10.56 13.25 2.49
C GLN A 241 10.22 14.29 1.40
N ASP A 242 11.25 14.75 0.66
CA ASP A 242 11.07 15.72 -0.43
C ASP A 242 10.05 15.20 -1.46
N TRP A 243 9.24 16.09 -2.06
CA TRP A 243 8.02 15.71 -2.79
C TRP A 243 8.22 14.68 -3.89
N VAL A 244 9.28 14.82 -4.69
CA VAL A 244 9.56 13.98 -5.85
C VAL A 244 10.49 12.80 -5.55
N ASP A 245 11.06 12.75 -4.36
CA ASP A 245 12.05 11.72 -4.03
C ASP A 245 11.41 10.32 -3.93
N GLY A 246 12.15 9.30 -4.34
CA GLY A 246 11.67 7.92 -4.34
C GLY A 246 10.96 7.52 -5.63
N VAL A 247 10.33 6.36 -5.60
CA VAL A 247 9.75 5.74 -6.79
C VAL A 247 8.48 6.47 -7.23
N CYS A 248 8.27 6.51 -8.56
CA CYS A 248 7.14 7.18 -9.19
C CYS A 248 6.99 8.65 -8.75
N TYR A 249 8.13 9.32 -8.56
CA TYR A 249 8.21 10.75 -8.22
C TYR A 249 7.50 11.07 -6.90
N GLY A 250 7.65 10.18 -5.91
CA GLY A 250 7.07 10.32 -4.57
C GLY A 250 5.56 10.05 -4.47
N ASN A 251 4.88 9.74 -5.57
CA ASN A 251 3.43 9.59 -5.57
C ASN A 251 2.93 8.37 -4.75
N HIS A 252 3.72 7.31 -4.59
CA HIS A 252 3.31 6.19 -3.74
C HIS A 252 3.13 6.59 -2.28
N ARG A 253 3.86 7.62 -1.80
CA ARG A 253 3.67 8.16 -0.45
C ARG A 253 2.34 8.90 -0.33
N LEU A 254 1.98 9.69 -1.33
CA LEU A 254 0.68 10.37 -1.40
C LEU A 254 -0.47 9.34 -1.45
N TYR A 255 -0.29 8.27 -2.24
CA TYR A 255 -1.21 7.14 -2.28
C TYR A 255 -1.38 6.46 -0.91
N ALA A 256 -0.27 6.12 -0.25
CA ALA A 256 -0.30 5.51 1.08
C ALA A 256 -0.99 6.41 2.12
N LEU A 257 -0.73 7.72 2.10
CA LEU A 257 -1.41 8.69 2.97
C LEU A 257 -2.92 8.73 2.72
N ALA A 258 -3.36 8.72 1.46
CA ALA A 258 -4.77 8.68 1.10
C ALA A 258 -5.45 7.38 1.54
N MET A 259 -4.74 6.24 1.41
CA MET A 259 -5.19 4.94 1.92
C MET A 259 -5.32 4.92 3.44
N LEU A 260 -4.33 5.46 4.16
CA LEU A 260 -4.37 5.55 5.63
C LEU A 260 -5.60 6.34 6.10
N LEU A 261 -5.95 7.46 5.44
CA LEU A 261 -7.17 8.20 5.77
C LEU A 261 -8.44 7.37 5.58
N GLN A 262 -8.54 6.59 4.50
CA GLN A 262 -9.69 5.71 4.27
C GLN A 262 -9.77 4.58 5.29
N PHE A 263 -8.64 3.97 5.63
CA PHE A 263 -8.60 2.88 6.59
C PHE A 263 -8.79 3.37 8.03
N ASP A 264 -8.38 4.59 8.34
CA ASP A 264 -8.68 5.26 9.61
C ASP A 264 -10.19 5.47 9.81
N ASP A 265 -10.92 5.83 8.75
CA ASP A 265 -12.40 5.93 8.79
C ASP A 265 -13.06 4.59 9.17
N GLN A 266 -12.40 3.46 8.88
CA GLN A 266 -12.91 2.10 9.13
C GLN A 266 -12.38 1.48 10.43
N ALA A 267 -11.21 1.90 10.91
CA ALA A 267 -10.47 1.22 11.99
C ALA A 267 -10.14 2.09 13.19
N GLN A 268 -10.12 3.42 13.02
CA GLN A 268 -9.46 4.35 13.94
C GLN A 268 -7.97 3.96 14.10
N LEU A 269 -7.21 4.09 13.02
CA LEU A 269 -5.80 3.68 12.96
C LEU A 269 -4.90 4.61 13.79
N PHE A 270 -5.24 5.89 13.85
CA PHE A 270 -4.38 6.88 14.49
C PHE A 270 -4.63 6.96 15.99
N ARG A 271 -3.54 7.16 16.73
CA ARG A 271 -3.59 7.40 18.18
C ARG A 271 -3.74 8.88 18.47
N GLU A 272 -3.06 9.70 17.68
CA GLU A 272 -3.08 11.14 17.83
C GLU A 272 -4.17 11.72 16.94
N ALA A 273 -5.11 12.44 17.55
CA ALA A 273 -6.18 13.11 16.81
C ALA A 273 -5.65 14.10 15.75
N GLU A 274 -4.43 14.61 15.93
CA GLU A 274 -3.80 15.55 15.01
C GLU A 274 -3.25 14.88 13.75
N THR A 275 -2.92 13.58 13.78
CA THR A 275 -2.32 12.86 12.65
C THR A 275 -3.15 13.01 11.38
N ARG A 276 -4.47 12.80 11.50
CA ARG A 276 -5.40 12.99 10.37
C ARG A 276 -5.30 14.39 9.77
N SER A 277 -5.29 15.43 10.62
CA SER A 277 -5.23 16.83 10.18
C SER A 277 -3.90 17.15 9.48
N LYS A 278 -2.77 16.59 9.96
CA LYS A 278 -1.46 16.73 9.31
C LYS A 278 -1.45 16.10 7.93
N ILE A 279 -1.99 14.88 7.80
CA ILE A 279 -2.07 14.19 6.51
C ILE A 279 -2.94 14.99 5.52
N LEU A 280 -4.11 15.45 5.95
CA LEU A 280 -5.00 16.28 5.13
C LEU A 280 -4.31 17.56 4.65
N ALA A 281 -3.58 18.24 5.54
CA ALA A 281 -2.82 19.43 5.18
C ALA A 281 -1.71 19.13 4.16
N HIS A 282 -0.97 18.03 4.34
CA HIS A 282 0.09 17.61 3.43
C HIS A 282 -0.44 17.24 2.04
N LEU A 283 -1.52 16.47 1.96
CA LEU A 283 -2.15 16.11 0.68
C LEU A 283 -2.80 17.32 0.00
N SER A 284 -3.33 18.28 0.76
CA SER A 284 -3.86 19.53 0.22
C SER A 284 -2.75 20.40 -0.38
N GLU A 285 -1.58 20.45 0.27
CA GLU A 285 -0.39 21.13 -0.27
C GLU A 285 0.12 20.44 -1.55
N ALA A 286 0.20 19.10 -1.56
CA ALA A 286 0.54 18.35 -2.77
C ALA A 286 -0.45 18.64 -3.91
N THR A 287 -1.75 18.72 -3.59
CA THR A 287 -2.78 19.11 -4.56
C THR A 287 -2.56 20.52 -5.09
N ALA A 288 -2.31 21.50 -4.22
CA ALA A 288 -2.06 22.88 -4.63
C ALA A 288 -0.85 22.99 -5.57
N ARG A 289 0.19 22.20 -5.31
CA ARG A 289 1.38 22.08 -6.18
C ARG A 289 1.04 21.52 -7.55
N LEU A 290 0.34 20.38 -7.59
CA LEU A 290 -0.13 19.77 -8.83
C LEU A 290 -1.02 20.74 -9.63
N VAL A 291 -1.97 21.42 -8.98
CA VAL A 291 -2.83 22.41 -9.66
C VAL A 291 -1.99 23.52 -10.30
N LYS A 292 -0.96 24.00 -9.60
CA LYS A 292 -0.09 25.08 -10.08
C LYS A 292 0.84 24.63 -11.22
N SER A 293 1.28 23.37 -11.22
CA SER A 293 2.29 22.83 -12.14
C SER A 293 1.70 22.08 -13.35
N GLN A 294 0.38 21.88 -13.40
CA GLN A 294 -0.27 21.19 -14.52
C GLN A 294 0.05 21.89 -15.85
N SER A 295 0.48 21.10 -16.84
CA SER A 295 0.77 21.63 -18.18
C SER A 295 -0.49 22.19 -18.83
N ALA A 296 -0.32 23.01 -19.87
CA ALA A 296 -1.45 23.52 -20.66
C ALA A 296 -2.27 22.38 -21.32
N GLU A 297 -1.62 21.25 -21.61
CA GLU A 297 -2.23 20.06 -22.19
C GLU A 297 -2.92 19.17 -21.14
N GLY A 298 -2.64 19.37 -19.86
CA GLY A 298 -3.29 18.68 -18.74
C GLY A 298 -2.44 17.64 -18.00
N TYR A 299 -1.22 17.37 -18.46
CA TYR A 299 -0.35 16.39 -17.83
C TYR A 299 0.56 16.98 -16.74
N TRP A 300 1.12 16.10 -15.93
CA TRP A 300 2.27 16.35 -15.06
C TRP A 300 3.47 15.54 -15.53
N ASP A 301 4.66 15.98 -15.13
CA ASP A 301 5.93 15.32 -15.44
C ASP A 301 6.67 15.04 -14.11
N GLU A 302 7.89 14.52 -14.15
CA GLU A 302 8.65 14.13 -12.93
C GLU A 302 8.82 15.27 -11.92
N ASN A 303 8.89 16.51 -12.40
CA ASN A 303 9.01 17.75 -11.65
C ASN A 303 7.63 18.36 -11.24
N TRP A 304 6.64 17.52 -10.92
CA TRP A 304 5.26 17.94 -10.66
C TRP A 304 5.10 18.88 -9.45
N GLU A 305 6.06 18.94 -8.54
CA GLU A 305 6.02 19.71 -7.30
C GLU A 305 6.01 21.22 -7.52
N ASP A 306 6.64 21.69 -8.60
CA ASP A 306 6.68 23.11 -8.96
C ASP A 306 6.93 23.42 -10.45
N ALA A 307 7.32 22.43 -11.26
CA ALA A 307 7.67 22.55 -12.68
C ALA A 307 8.76 23.60 -13.01
N THR A 308 9.57 24.01 -12.02
CA THR A 308 10.56 25.10 -12.19
C THR A 308 11.88 24.63 -12.80
N ARG A 309 12.21 23.35 -12.62
CA ARG A 309 13.38 22.69 -13.21
C ARG A 309 12.97 21.83 -14.39
N PRO A 310 13.87 21.51 -15.35
CA PRO A 310 13.60 20.45 -16.30
C PRO A 310 13.36 19.10 -15.61
N ALA A 311 12.44 18.30 -16.14
CA ALA A 311 12.24 16.92 -15.72
C ALA A 311 13.50 16.09 -16.03
N GLN A 312 13.88 15.21 -15.11
CA GLN A 312 15.01 14.31 -15.32
C GLN A 312 14.67 13.22 -16.35
N GLU A 313 15.64 12.85 -17.17
CA GLU A 313 15.43 11.79 -18.15
C GLU A 313 15.17 10.44 -17.48
N MET A 314 14.15 9.73 -17.99
CA MET A 314 13.85 8.37 -17.57
C MET A 314 14.39 7.42 -18.64
N GLU A 315 15.24 6.47 -18.24
CA GLU A 315 15.80 5.48 -19.18
C GLU A 315 14.71 4.63 -19.85
N ALA A 316 13.62 4.34 -19.12
CA ALA A 316 12.47 3.61 -19.63
C ALA A 316 11.44 4.53 -20.28
N GLY A 317 10.91 4.16 -21.46
CA GLY A 317 9.69 4.75 -22.03
C GLY A 317 9.75 6.20 -22.54
N GLY A 318 10.76 6.99 -22.17
CA GLY A 318 10.93 8.37 -22.62
C GLY A 318 9.92 9.37 -22.01
N PRO A 319 9.91 10.63 -22.50
CA PRO A 319 9.15 11.72 -21.88
C PRO A 319 7.64 11.47 -21.77
N THR A 320 7.02 10.86 -22.79
CA THR A 320 5.58 10.56 -22.76
C THR A 320 5.25 9.59 -21.63
N MET A 321 6.04 8.53 -21.44
CA MET A 321 5.76 7.55 -20.38
C MET A 321 6.01 8.11 -18.99
N ARG A 322 7.03 8.98 -18.85
CA ARG A 322 7.28 9.73 -17.62
C ARG A 322 6.06 10.58 -17.21
N ARG A 323 5.44 11.25 -18.20
CA ARG A 323 4.24 12.07 -17.98
C ARG A 323 2.99 11.24 -17.70
N ILE A 324 2.82 10.12 -18.41
CA ILE A 324 1.75 9.15 -18.15
C ILE A 324 1.86 8.63 -16.71
N LEU A 325 3.07 8.28 -16.27
CA LEU A 325 3.31 7.79 -14.92
C LEU A 325 2.91 8.82 -13.87
N ALA A 326 3.43 10.05 -13.96
CA ALA A 326 3.13 11.13 -13.03
C ALA A 326 1.62 11.47 -13.00
N THR A 327 1.01 11.60 -14.19
CA THR A 327 -0.41 11.96 -14.32
C THR A 327 -1.33 10.84 -13.84
N GLY A 328 -1.03 9.59 -14.18
CA GLY A 328 -1.78 8.42 -13.76
C GLY A 328 -1.81 8.27 -12.24
N HIS A 329 -0.65 8.39 -11.60
CA HIS A 329 -0.57 8.34 -10.13
C HIS A 329 -1.31 9.48 -9.44
N ALA A 330 -1.17 10.72 -9.93
CA ALA A 330 -1.89 11.87 -9.37
C ALA A 330 -3.40 11.62 -9.36
N LEU A 331 -3.94 11.14 -10.49
CA LEU A 331 -5.36 10.78 -10.57
C LEU A 331 -5.73 9.59 -9.69
N GLU A 332 -4.85 8.60 -9.55
CA GLU A 332 -5.09 7.39 -8.75
C GLU A 332 -5.26 7.72 -7.27
N TRP A 333 -4.33 8.47 -6.67
CA TRP A 333 -4.43 8.80 -5.25
C TRP A 333 -5.53 9.82 -4.97
N TRP A 334 -5.81 10.76 -5.88
CA TRP A 334 -6.97 11.65 -5.73
C TRP A 334 -8.30 10.88 -5.76
N ALA A 335 -8.43 9.82 -6.56
CA ALA A 335 -9.66 9.04 -6.65
C ALA A 335 -10.05 8.37 -5.33
N ILE A 336 -9.09 8.19 -4.41
CA ILE A 336 -9.29 7.62 -3.08
C ILE A 336 -9.18 8.65 -1.94
N ALA A 337 -8.64 9.84 -2.20
CA ALA A 337 -8.50 10.90 -1.22
C ALA A 337 -9.88 11.46 -0.78
N PRO A 338 -10.01 12.01 0.44
CA PRO A 338 -11.21 12.74 0.86
C PRO A 338 -11.52 13.97 -0.02
N GLN A 339 -12.79 14.38 -0.06
CA GLN A 339 -13.25 15.46 -0.95
C GLN A 339 -12.55 16.79 -0.70
N GLU A 340 -12.21 17.10 0.55
CA GLU A 340 -11.53 18.34 0.95
C GLU A 340 -10.09 18.47 0.40
N VAL A 341 -9.49 17.36 -0.04
CA VAL A 341 -8.17 17.31 -0.66
C VAL A 341 -8.25 17.53 -2.18
N LEU A 342 -9.40 17.32 -2.80
CA LEU A 342 -9.50 17.30 -4.27
C LEU A 342 -9.20 18.66 -4.92
N PRO A 343 -8.58 18.65 -6.11
CA PRO A 343 -8.41 19.87 -6.90
C PRO A 343 -9.75 20.30 -7.52
N PRO A 344 -9.80 21.50 -8.13
CA PRO A 344 -10.90 21.88 -9.01
C PRO A 344 -11.17 20.81 -10.08
N ARG A 345 -12.44 20.57 -10.41
CA ARG A 345 -12.85 19.45 -11.28
C ARG A 345 -12.17 19.49 -12.64
N GLU A 346 -12.01 20.67 -13.21
CA GLU A 346 -11.36 20.89 -14.51
C GLU A 346 -9.92 20.40 -14.55
N VAL A 347 -9.20 20.42 -13.42
CA VAL A 347 -7.82 19.91 -13.32
C VAL A 347 -7.81 18.39 -13.50
N VAL A 348 -8.72 17.68 -12.82
CA VAL A 348 -8.89 16.23 -12.95
C VAL A 348 -9.29 15.86 -14.38
N VAL A 349 -10.27 16.58 -14.95
CA VAL A 349 -10.78 16.31 -16.30
C VAL A 349 -9.68 16.48 -17.35
N ARG A 350 -8.88 17.54 -17.28
CA ARG A 350 -7.77 17.75 -18.24
C ARG A 350 -6.74 16.62 -18.18
N GLY A 351 -6.32 16.22 -16.97
CA GLY A 351 -5.36 15.12 -16.81
C GLY A 351 -5.90 13.79 -17.33
N ALA A 352 -7.16 13.46 -17.01
CA ALA A 352 -7.79 12.23 -17.47
C ALA A 352 -7.98 12.19 -18.99
N GLN A 353 -8.44 13.30 -19.59
CA GLN A 353 -8.64 13.36 -21.04
C GLN A 353 -7.32 13.32 -21.81
N TRP A 354 -6.27 13.95 -21.29
CA TRP A 354 -4.93 13.81 -21.86
C TRP A 354 -4.48 12.34 -21.86
N LEU A 355 -4.62 11.63 -20.73
CA LEU A 355 -4.29 10.20 -20.64
C LEU A 355 -5.10 9.33 -21.61
N VAL A 356 -6.41 9.59 -21.76
CA VAL A 356 -7.26 8.85 -22.70
C VAL A 356 -6.75 9.01 -24.13
N VAL A 357 -6.39 10.24 -24.55
CA VAL A 357 -5.87 10.51 -25.90
C VAL A 357 -4.52 9.80 -26.12
N GLU A 358 -3.59 9.93 -25.18
CA GLU A 358 -2.26 9.29 -25.28
C GLU A 358 -2.38 7.78 -25.35
N ILE A 359 -3.26 7.16 -24.54
CA ILE A 359 -3.47 5.71 -24.57
C ILE A 359 -4.16 5.29 -25.86
N ASP A 360 -5.17 6.02 -26.33
CA ASP A 360 -5.88 5.70 -27.58
C ASP A 360 -4.93 5.67 -28.79
N GLN A 361 -4.00 6.62 -28.85
CA GLN A 361 -3.00 6.73 -29.93
C GLN A 361 -1.79 5.82 -29.76
N MET A 362 -1.62 5.16 -28.61
CA MET A 362 -0.43 4.35 -28.33
C MET A 362 -0.36 3.06 -29.15
N GLU A 363 0.77 2.75 -29.76
CA GLU A 363 0.94 1.45 -30.44
C GLU A 363 0.92 0.27 -29.45
N ALA A 364 0.42 -0.89 -29.90
CA ALA A 364 0.26 -2.08 -29.05
C ALA A 364 1.58 -2.53 -28.39
N GLU A 365 2.71 -2.45 -29.11
CA GLU A 365 4.03 -2.76 -28.56
C GLU A 365 4.42 -1.83 -27.41
N SER A 366 4.09 -0.53 -27.53
CA SER A 366 4.34 0.45 -26.46
C SER A 366 3.48 0.18 -25.24
N VAL A 367 2.23 -0.28 -25.43
CA VAL A 367 1.36 -0.71 -24.33
C VAL A 367 1.99 -1.87 -23.56
N VAL A 368 2.50 -2.90 -24.26
CA VAL A 368 3.16 -4.05 -23.64
C VAL A 368 4.42 -3.61 -22.90
N LYS A 369 5.25 -2.76 -23.52
CA LYS A 369 6.52 -2.31 -22.94
C LYS A 369 6.35 -1.48 -21.67
N ASN A 370 5.30 -0.67 -21.59
CA ASN A 370 5.07 0.29 -20.51
C ASN A 370 3.87 -0.10 -19.63
N TYR A 371 3.53 -1.38 -19.63
CA TYR A 371 2.29 -1.89 -19.05
C TYR A 371 2.10 -1.51 -17.58
N THR A 372 3.15 -1.57 -16.76
CA THR A 372 3.11 -1.20 -15.34
C THR A 372 2.58 0.22 -15.15
N PHE A 373 3.11 1.21 -15.87
CA PHE A 373 2.69 2.61 -15.77
C PHE A 373 1.22 2.80 -16.20
N LEU A 374 0.81 2.08 -17.23
CA LEU A 374 -0.53 2.17 -17.79
C LEU A 374 -1.60 1.56 -16.88
N THR A 375 -1.27 0.53 -16.09
CA THR A 375 -2.23 -0.04 -15.15
C THR A 375 -2.65 0.95 -14.05
N HIS A 376 -1.77 1.85 -13.61
CA HIS A 376 -2.15 2.94 -12.69
C HIS A 376 -3.18 3.87 -13.33
N VAL A 377 -3.01 4.20 -14.61
CA VAL A 377 -3.97 5.01 -15.35
C VAL A 377 -5.31 4.30 -15.48
N GLY A 378 -5.30 3.03 -15.92
CA GLY A 378 -6.53 2.24 -16.06
C GLY A 378 -7.31 2.15 -14.76
N ARG A 379 -6.61 1.87 -13.65
CA ARG A 379 -7.20 1.85 -12.31
C ARG A 379 -7.75 3.21 -11.92
N ALA A 380 -6.97 4.29 -12.04
CA ALA A 380 -7.41 5.65 -11.70
C ALA A 380 -8.69 6.03 -12.44
N LEU A 381 -8.75 5.79 -13.75
CA LEU A 381 -9.93 6.12 -14.57
C LEU A 381 -11.16 5.30 -14.17
N CYS A 382 -11.00 4.02 -13.81
CA CYS A 382 -12.08 3.21 -13.27
C CYS A 382 -12.60 3.78 -11.93
N LEU A 383 -11.69 4.10 -11.00
CA LEU A 383 -12.04 4.64 -9.69
C LEU A 383 -12.79 5.98 -9.80
N TRP A 384 -12.37 6.87 -10.72
CA TRP A 384 -13.10 8.12 -11.00
C TRP A 384 -14.49 7.90 -11.59
N ARG A 385 -14.73 6.78 -12.26
CA ARG A 385 -16.03 6.35 -12.76
C ARG A 385 -16.83 5.54 -11.73
N GLY A 386 -16.31 5.39 -10.52
CA GLY A 386 -16.97 4.63 -9.44
C GLY A 386 -17.10 3.16 -9.78
N LYS A 387 -16.07 2.58 -10.40
CA LYS A 387 -15.98 1.15 -10.72
C LYS A 387 -14.60 0.61 -10.36
N PHE A 388 -14.54 -0.66 -10.01
CA PHE A 388 -13.31 -1.45 -10.06
C PHE A 388 -13.12 -2.03 -11.47
N PRO A 389 -11.87 -2.21 -11.94
CA PRO A 389 -11.61 -2.72 -13.29
C PRO A 389 -12.22 -4.10 -13.62
N HIS A 390 -12.29 -5.05 -12.66
CA HIS A 390 -12.94 -6.36 -12.91
C HIS A 390 -14.42 -6.23 -13.28
N GLU A 391 -15.13 -5.20 -12.81
CA GLU A 391 -16.55 -4.98 -13.12
C GLU A 391 -16.80 -4.67 -14.60
N LEU A 392 -15.74 -4.35 -15.35
CA LEU A 392 -15.80 -4.15 -16.80
C LEU A 392 -15.65 -5.45 -17.59
N THR A 393 -15.31 -6.56 -16.92
CA THR A 393 -15.02 -7.83 -17.57
C THR A 393 -16.25 -8.76 -17.68
N PRO A 394 -16.39 -9.55 -18.75
CA PRO A 394 -15.52 -9.61 -19.92
C PRO A 394 -15.66 -8.37 -20.82
N LEU A 395 -14.51 -7.80 -21.22
CA LEU A 395 -14.48 -6.65 -22.12
C LEU A 395 -14.70 -7.12 -23.57
N LYS A 396 -15.83 -6.72 -24.15
CA LYS A 396 -16.12 -6.95 -25.57
C LYS A 396 -15.44 -5.90 -26.44
N ASN A 397 -14.92 -6.31 -27.60
CA ASN A 397 -14.39 -5.37 -28.58
C ASN A 397 -15.55 -4.50 -29.11
N SER A 398 -15.51 -3.19 -28.84
CA SER A 398 -16.55 -2.26 -29.30
C SER A 398 -16.64 -2.12 -30.82
N GLN A 399 -15.63 -2.56 -31.57
CA GLN A 399 -15.64 -2.53 -33.04
C GLN A 399 -16.43 -3.68 -33.69
N THR A 400 -16.84 -4.71 -32.96
CA THR A 400 -17.63 -5.82 -33.53
C THR A 400 -19.15 -5.56 -33.53
N GLY A 401 -19.60 -4.41 -33.00
CA GLY A 401 -21.01 -4.06 -32.88
C GLY A 401 -21.61 -3.17 -33.98
N ALA A 402 -20.86 -2.84 -35.04
CA ALA A 402 -21.32 -1.93 -36.10
C ALA A 402 -21.83 -2.61 -37.39
N ASN A 403 -21.96 -3.94 -37.41
CA ASN A 403 -22.58 -4.69 -38.51
C ASN A 403 -23.65 -5.64 -37.94
N GLY A 404 -24.85 -5.10 -37.71
CA GLY A 404 -26.05 -5.85 -37.34
C GLY A 404 -27.29 -5.13 -37.82
#